data_AF-A0A7J9SS74-F1
#
_entry.id   AF-A0A7J9SS74-F1
#
_cell.length_a   1.000
_cell.length_b   1.000
_cell.length_c   1.000
_cell.angle_alpha   90.00
_cell.angle_beta   90.00
_cell.angle_gamma   90.00
#
_symmetry.space_group_name_H-M   'P 1'
#
loop_
_entity.id
_entity.type
_entity.pdbx_description
1 polymer ?
#
loop_
_entity_poly.entity_id
_entity_poly.type
_entity_poly.pdbx_seq_one_letter_code
_entity_poly.pdbx_strand_id
1 'polypeptide(L)'
;MATISEILNIEMLNLSVEKLGTFFIIILLTYIVRFLFLHIVEKKIILLTQKTSTEFDDLVVQASKAPLGYLILLHGFYFAIISLQLPETIGVVNITGVVQKAYVLILSFLLLYYLFKLIDVVGHFIYKTT
;
A
#
# COMPACT_ATOMS: atom_id res chain seq x y z
N MET A 1 -13.10 27.09 -27.84
CA MET A 1 -12.75 26.54 -26.50
C MET A 1 -12.33 25.12 -26.73
N ALA A 2 -11.07 24.79 -26.49
CA ALA A 2 -10.61 23.40 -26.58
C ALA A 2 -11.36 22.57 -25.54
N THR A 3 -11.91 21.44 -25.97
CA THR A 3 -12.56 20.49 -25.07
C THR A 3 -11.51 19.82 -24.18
N ILE A 4 -11.87 19.43 -22.95
CA ILE A 4 -10.94 18.76 -22.02
C ILE A 4 -10.32 17.50 -22.67
N SER A 5 -11.06 16.86 -23.58
CA SER A 5 -10.62 15.74 -24.43
C SER A 5 -9.47 16.10 -25.39
N GLU A 6 -9.45 17.30 -25.96
CA GLU A 6 -8.39 17.75 -26.88
C GLU A 6 -7.09 18.09 -26.15
N ILE A 7 -7.18 18.65 -24.94
CA ILE A 7 -5.99 19.00 -24.13
C ILE A 7 -5.29 17.74 -23.59
N LEU A 8 -6.04 16.66 -23.36
CA LEU A 8 -5.52 15.44 -22.74
C LEU A 8 -4.84 14.45 -23.70
N ASN A 9 -4.71 14.77 -24.99
CA ASN A 9 -3.97 13.97 -25.98
C ASN A 9 -4.15 12.44 -25.81
N ILE A 10 -5.42 12.04 -25.63
CA ILE A 10 -5.87 10.69 -25.27
C ILE A 10 -5.54 9.66 -26.38
N GLU A 11 -5.15 10.14 -27.57
CA GLU A 11 -4.83 9.32 -28.74
C GLU A 11 -3.69 8.32 -28.53
N MET A 12 -2.75 8.57 -27.63
CA MET A 12 -1.58 7.70 -27.47
C MET A 12 -1.85 6.45 -26.60
N LEU A 13 -2.94 6.43 -25.81
CA LEU A 13 -3.29 5.30 -24.93
C LEU A 13 -4.77 4.85 -25.01
N ASN A 14 -5.61 5.54 -25.79
CA ASN A 14 -7.04 5.25 -25.98
C ASN A 14 -7.81 5.04 -24.66
N LEU A 15 -7.45 5.80 -23.62
CA LEU A 15 -8.05 5.69 -22.29
C LEU A 15 -9.29 6.57 -22.18
N SER A 16 -10.43 5.96 -21.84
CA SER A 16 -11.65 6.70 -21.50
C SER A 16 -11.42 7.59 -20.27
N VAL A 17 -11.98 8.81 -20.30
CA VAL A 17 -12.01 9.74 -19.16
C VAL A 17 -12.60 9.08 -17.90
N GLU A 18 -13.56 8.17 -18.09
CA GLU A 18 -14.18 7.40 -17.00
C GLU A 18 -13.16 6.53 -16.28
N LYS A 19 -12.28 5.84 -17.03
CA LYS A 19 -11.23 4.98 -16.46
C LYS A 19 -10.22 5.78 -15.64
N LEU A 20 -9.85 6.97 -16.14
CA LEU A 20 -8.99 7.90 -15.39
C LEU A 20 -9.68 8.38 -14.12
N GLY A 21 -10.97 8.71 -14.18
CA GLY A 21 -11.77 9.05 -13.00
C GLY A 21 -11.75 7.94 -11.95
N THR A 22 -12.04 6.70 -12.35
CA THR A 22 -11.99 5.54 -11.45
C THR A 22 -10.60 5.32 -10.83
N PHE A 23 -9.54 5.45 -11.63
CA PHE A 23 -8.15 5.36 -11.16
C PHE A 23 -7.86 6.35 -10.02
N PHE A 24 -8.18 7.63 -10.20
CA PHE A 24 -7.95 8.64 -9.17
C PHE A 24 -8.83 8.43 -7.93
N ILE A 25 -10.08 7.98 -8.11
CA ILE A 25 -10.97 7.64 -7.00
C ILE A 25 -10.39 6.50 -6.16
N ILE A 26 -9.90 5.43 -6.78
CA ILE A 26 -9.29 4.30 -6.06
C ILE A 26 -8.06 4.76 -5.28
N ILE A 27 -7.21 5.61 -5.87
CA ILE A 27 -6.06 6.17 -5.17
C ILE A 27 -6.51 7.00 -3.96
N LEU A 28 -7.50 7.87 -4.13
CA LEU A 28 -8.03 8.69 -3.04
C LEU A 28 -8.57 7.80 -1.91
N LEU A 29 -9.38 6.80 -2.24
CA LEU A 29 -9.91 5.82 -1.28
C LEU A 29 -8.79 5.06 -0.58
N THR A 30 -7.73 4.69 -1.29
CA THR A 30 -6.56 4.02 -0.72
C THR A 30 -5.90 4.86 0.36
N TYR A 31 -5.71 6.16 0.11
CA TYR A 31 -5.17 7.09 1.10
C TYR A 31 -6.09 7.25 2.30
N ILE A 32 -7.41 7.32 2.08
CA ILE A 32 -8.41 7.39 3.16
C ILE A 32 -8.34 6.13 4.02
N VAL A 33 -8.34 4.93 3.41
CA VAL A 33 -8.24 3.65 4.13
C VAL A 33 -6.95 3.57 4.93
N ARG A 34 -5.81 3.97 4.35
CA ARG A 34 -4.52 4.02 5.07
C ARG A 34 -4.59 4.98 6.26
N PHE A 35 -5.13 6.18 6.06
CA PHE A 35 -5.26 7.18 7.12
C PHE A 35 -6.10 6.65 8.27
N LEU A 36 -7.27 6.09 7.98
CA LEU A 36 -8.16 5.49 8.96
C LEU A 36 -7.49 4.32 9.69
N PHE A 37 -6.83 3.42 8.96
CA PHE A 37 -6.10 2.30 9.52
C PHE A 37 -5.03 2.76 10.52
N LEU A 38 -4.16 3.69 10.12
CA LEU A 38 -3.10 4.20 10.98
C LEU A 38 -3.66 4.87 12.24
N HIS A 39 -4.77 5.60 12.09
CA HIS A 39 -5.42 6.30 13.19
C HIS A 39 -6.10 5.34 14.18
N ILE A 40 -6.73 4.26 13.67
CA ILE A 40 -7.33 3.21 14.50
C ILE A 40 -6.25 2.43 15.26
N VAL A 41 -5.16 2.06 14.57
CA VAL A 41 -4.02 1.36 15.19
C VAL A 41 -3.41 2.21 16.29
N GLU A 42 -3.20 3.50 16.04
CA GLU A 42 -2.66 4.42 17.05
C GLU A 42 -3.56 4.55 18.28
N LYS A 43 -4.87 4.71 18.09
CA LYS A 43 -5.83 4.73 19.20
C LYS A 43 -5.87 3.41 19.98
N LYS A 44 -5.78 2.27 19.29
CA LYS A 44 -5.73 0.96 19.95
C LYS A 44 -4.46 0.77 20.76
N ILE A 45 -3.30 1.20 20.24
CA ILE A 45 -2.03 1.17 20.99
C ILE A 45 -2.17 1.98 22.30
N ILE A 46 -2.73 3.19 22.24
CA ILE A 46 -2.95 4.04 23.43
C ILE A 46 -3.88 3.38 24.46
N LEU A 47 -4.92 2.68 24.00
CA LEU A 47 -5.87 2.00 24.88
C LEU A 47 -5.32 0.69 25.47
N LEU A 48 -4.45 -0.02 24.74
CA LEU A 48 -3.84 -1.28 25.19
C LEU A 48 -2.69 -1.02 26.17
N THR A 49 -1.83 -0.03 25.91
CA THR A 49 -0.80 0.43 26.87
C THR A 49 -1.38 0.86 28.22
N GLN A 50 -2.65 1.25 28.29
CA GLN A 50 -3.34 1.57 29.54
C GLN A 50 -4.00 0.36 30.24
N LYS A 51 -4.20 -0.77 29.54
CA LYS A 51 -4.99 -1.91 30.03
C LYS A 51 -4.23 -3.23 30.17
N THR A 52 -3.09 -3.42 29.50
CA THR A 52 -2.38 -4.70 29.49
C THR A 52 -0.94 -4.57 29.97
N SER A 53 -0.51 -5.53 30.80
CA SER A 53 0.84 -5.61 31.37
C SER A 53 1.87 -6.27 30.45
N THR A 54 1.54 -6.51 29.16
CA THR A 54 2.35 -7.29 28.23
C THR A 54 3.03 -6.38 27.19
N GLU A 55 4.19 -5.84 27.56
CA GLU A 55 5.04 -4.96 26.74
C GLU A 55 5.36 -5.54 25.33
N PHE A 56 5.41 -6.87 25.21
CA PHE A 56 5.68 -7.54 23.95
C PHE A 56 4.60 -7.26 22.88
N ASP A 57 3.32 -7.34 23.24
CA ASP A 57 2.21 -7.16 22.29
C ASP A 57 2.17 -5.72 21.76
N ASP A 58 2.45 -4.74 22.62
CA ASP A 58 2.51 -3.33 22.25
C ASP A 58 3.62 -3.05 21.23
N LEU A 59 4.80 -3.64 21.45
CA LEU A 59 5.94 -3.52 20.52
C LEU A 59 5.64 -4.19 19.18
N VAL A 60 4.98 -5.34 19.15
CA VAL A 60 4.58 -6.02 17.90
C VAL A 60 3.58 -5.17 17.12
N VAL A 61 2.56 -4.62 17.78
CA VAL A 61 1.56 -3.76 17.12
C VAL A 61 2.21 -2.48 16.60
N GLN A 62 3.11 -1.87 17.37
CA GLN A 62 3.85 -0.68 16.95
C GLN A 62 4.77 -0.97 15.74
N ALA A 63 5.50 -2.08 15.78
CA ALA A 63 6.34 -2.54 14.69
C ALA A 63 5.55 -2.86 13.40
N SER A 64 4.30 -3.32 13.55
CA SER A 64 3.40 -3.65 12.43
C SER A 64 2.72 -2.44 11.79
N LYS A 65 2.63 -1.30 12.48
CA LYS A 65 1.91 -0.10 12.00
C LYS A 65 2.40 0.38 10.63
N ALA A 66 3.71 0.58 10.47
CA ALA A 66 4.28 1.09 9.23
C ALA A 66 4.23 0.07 8.08
N PRO A 67 4.66 -1.20 8.25
CA PRO A 67 4.54 -2.23 7.23
C PRO A 67 3.12 -2.43 6.71
N LEU A 68 2.13 -2.54 7.61
CA LEU A 68 0.72 -2.70 7.21
C LEU A 68 0.21 -1.46 6.46
N GLY A 69 0.61 -0.26 6.87
CA GLY A 69 0.32 0.97 6.15
C GLY A 69 0.86 1.00 4.72
N TYR A 70 2.04 0.43 4.47
CA TYR A 70 2.61 0.31 3.13
C TYR A 70 1.93 -0.79 2.29
N LEU A 71 1.50 -1.89 2.92
CA LEU A 71 0.74 -2.93 2.23
C LEU A 71 -0.59 -2.39 1.71
N ILE A 72 -1.28 -1.54 2.47
CA ILE A 72 -2.51 -0.87 2.01
C ILE A 72 -2.23 -0.04 0.75
N LEU A 73 -1.15 0.75 0.74
CA LEU A 73 -0.78 1.53 -0.45
C LEU A 73 -0.46 0.63 -1.64
N LEU A 74 0.31 -0.43 -1.44
CA LEU A 74 0.71 -1.34 -2.51
C LEU A 74 -0.51 -1.97 -3.18
N HIS A 75 -1.45 -2.52 -2.40
CA HIS A 75 -2.66 -3.13 -2.94
C HIS A 75 -3.56 -2.09 -3.60
N GLY A 76 -3.72 -0.91 -2.98
CA GLY A 76 -4.53 0.16 -3.53
C GLY A 76 -4.01 0.69 -4.87
N PHE A 77 -2.69 0.88 -5.00
CA PHE A 77 -2.08 1.26 -6.28
C PHE A 77 -2.17 0.14 -7.32
N TYR A 78 -2.00 -1.12 -6.92
CA TYR A 78 -2.20 -2.25 -7.81
C TYR A 78 -3.62 -2.31 -8.38
N PHE A 79 -4.65 -2.13 -7.53
CA PHE A 79 -6.04 -2.05 -7.97
C PHE A 79 -6.31 -0.81 -8.82
N ALA A 80 -5.72 0.33 -8.50
CA ALA A 80 -5.84 1.53 -9.32
C ALA A 80 -5.32 1.25 -10.73
N ILE A 81 -4.11 0.69 -10.86
CA ILE A 81 -3.50 0.37 -12.16
C ILE A 81 -4.36 -0.64 -12.95
N ILE A 82 -4.89 -1.68 -12.29
CA ILE A 82 -5.79 -2.65 -12.94
C ILE A 82 -7.08 -1.99 -13.43
N SER A 83 -7.62 -1.01 -12.71
CA SER A 83 -8.87 -0.34 -13.10
C SER A 83 -8.75 0.45 -14.41
N LEU A 84 -7.53 0.85 -14.80
CA LEU A 84 -7.28 1.46 -16.11
C LEU A 84 -7.48 0.47 -17.26
N GLN A 85 -7.48 -0.85 -16.99
CA GLN A 85 -7.61 -1.91 -18.00
C GLN A 85 -6.67 -1.65 -19.18
N LEU A 86 -5.40 -1.44 -18.86
CA LEU A 86 -4.36 -1.20 -19.86
C LEU A 86 -4.27 -2.41 -20.81
N PRO A 87 -3.94 -2.19 -22.09
CA PRO A 87 -3.68 -3.29 -23.00
C PRO A 87 -2.55 -4.17 -22.46
N GLU A 88 -2.68 -5.49 -22.62
CA GLU A 88 -1.71 -6.46 -22.09
C GLU A 88 -0.29 -6.21 -22.65
N THR A 89 -0.22 -5.71 -23.88
CA THR A 89 1.03 -5.40 -24.58
C THR A 89 1.00 -4.02 -25.19
N ILE A 90 2.07 -3.24 -24.99
CA ILE A 90 2.34 -2.00 -25.73
C ILE A 90 3.62 -2.24 -26.54
N GLY A 91 3.47 -2.39 -27.86
CA GLY A 91 4.56 -2.83 -28.73
C GLY A 91 5.04 -4.24 -28.36
N VAL A 92 6.32 -4.36 -28.00
CA VAL A 92 6.97 -5.63 -27.58
C VAL A 92 6.91 -5.87 -26.07
N VAL A 93 6.41 -4.92 -25.29
CA VAL A 93 6.45 -4.98 -23.82
C VAL A 93 5.13 -5.51 -23.28
N ASN A 94 5.18 -6.58 -22.47
CA ASN A 94 4.04 -7.11 -21.74
C ASN A 94 3.82 -6.31 -20.44
N ILE A 95 2.86 -5.39 -20.47
CA ILE A 95 2.56 -4.46 -19.38
C ILE A 95 2.02 -5.21 -18.16
N THR A 96 1.09 -6.14 -18.37
CA THR A 96 0.50 -6.94 -17.29
C THR A 96 1.58 -7.71 -16.51
N GLY A 97 2.50 -8.34 -17.24
CA GLY A 97 3.62 -9.06 -16.67
C GLY A 97 4.61 -8.16 -15.92
N VAL A 98 4.88 -6.95 -16.44
CA VAL A 98 5.73 -5.97 -15.75
C VAL A 98 5.08 -5.49 -14.45
N VAL A 99 3.79 -5.14 -14.48
CA VAL A 99 3.05 -4.68 -13.29
C VAL A 99 2.99 -5.78 -12.23
N GLN A 100 2.69 -7.03 -12.62
CA GLN A 100 2.65 -8.15 -11.70
C GLN A 100 4.02 -8.45 -11.07
N LYS A 101 5.09 -8.45 -11.87
CA LYS A 101 6.46 -8.64 -11.35
C LYS A 101 6.88 -7.52 -10.42
N ALA A 102 6.57 -6.27 -10.77
CA ALA A 102 6.83 -5.12 -9.91
C ALA A 102 6.06 -5.22 -8.59
N TYR A 103 4.79 -5.61 -8.63
CA TYR A 103 3.97 -5.84 -7.44
C TYR A 103 4.60 -6.91 -6.52
N VAL A 104 4.95 -8.08 -7.06
CA VAL A 104 5.57 -9.17 -6.28
C VAL A 104 6.92 -8.75 -5.72
N LEU A 105 7.72 -8.01 -6.50
CA LEU A 105 9.01 -7.50 -6.05
C LEU A 105 8.83 -6.55 -4.86
N ILE A 106 7.97 -5.53 -4.98
CA ILE A 106 7.71 -4.57 -3.90
C ILE A 106 7.12 -5.29 -2.67
N LEU A 107 6.18 -6.23 -2.88
CA LEU A 107 5.62 -7.05 -1.81
C LEU A 107 6.71 -7.82 -1.06
N SER A 108 7.65 -8.44 -1.78
CA SER A 108 8.75 -9.19 -1.16
C SER A 108 9.63 -8.30 -0.28
N PHE A 109 9.97 -7.09 -0.75
CA PHE A 109 10.71 -6.12 0.06
C PHE A 109 9.92 -5.63 1.27
N LEU A 110 8.60 -5.42 1.15
CA LEU A 110 7.75 -5.03 2.27
C LEU A 110 7.64 -6.14 3.31
N LEU A 111 7.52 -7.39 2.89
CA LEU A 111 7.50 -8.54 3.79
C LEU A 111 8.85 -8.71 4.50
N LEU A 112 9.96 -8.56 3.79
CA LEU A 112 11.29 -8.59 4.38
C LEU A 112 11.47 -7.45 5.40
N TYR A 113 11.05 -6.23 5.05
CA TYR A 113 11.05 -5.09 5.96
C TYR A 113 10.20 -5.36 7.21
N TYR A 114 9.03 -6.00 7.04
CA TYR A 114 8.19 -6.37 8.17
C TYR A 114 8.87 -7.40 9.08
N LEU A 115 9.50 -8.42 8.50
CA LEU A 115 10.25 -9.43 9.25
C LEU A 115 11.38 -8.80 10.06
N PHE A 116 12.15 -7.86 9.49
CA PHE A 116 13.18 -7.15 10.25
C PHE A 116 12.58 -6.39 11.44
N LYS A 117 11.44 -5.73 11.25
CA LYS A 117 10.75 -5.04 12.35
C LYS A 117 10.30 -5.99 13.46
N LEU A 118 9.88 -7.20 13.13
CA LEU A 118 9.52 -8.21 14.13
C LEU A 118 10.75 -8.78 14.84
N ILE A 119 11.84 -9.00 14.11
CA ILE A 119 13.12 -9.43 14.69
C ILE A 119 13.64 -8.40 15.70
N ASP A 120 13.53 -7.10 15.39
CA ASP A 120 13.90 -6.03 16.34
C ASP A 120 13.11 -6.12 17.65
N VAL A 121 11.81 -6.41 17.58
CA VAL A 121 10.96 -6.58 18.77
C VAL A 121 11.38 -7.80 19.59
N VAL A 122 11.63 -8.94 18.93
CA VAL A 122 12.11 -10.15 19.60
C VAL A 122 13.49 -9.92 20.23
N GLY A 123 14.40 -9.26 19.51
CA GLY A 123 15.73 -8.93 20.00
C GLY A 123 15.71 -8.03 21.23
N HIS A 124 14.80 -7.04 21.26
CA HIS A 124 14.58 -6.20 22.44
C HIS A 124 14.18 -7.04 23.67
N PHE A 125 13.29 -8.01 23.49
CA PHE A 125 12.83 -8.87 24.58
C PHE A 125 13.95 -9.81 25.09
N ILE A 126 14.70 -10.44 24.19
CA ILE A 126 15.81 -11.33 24.55
C ILE A 126 16.88 -10.57 25.35
N TYR A 127 17.26 -9.38 24.90
CA TYR A 127 18.28 -8.57 25.57
C TYR A 127 17.83 -8.08 26.96
N LYS A 128 16.54 -7.78 27.13
CA LYS A 128 15.98 -7.34 28.42
C LYS A 128 15.90 -8.46 29.47
N THR A 129 15.90 -9.72 29.04
CA THR A 129 15.72 -10.89 29.92
C THR A 129 17.05 -11.55 30.33
N THR A 130 18.18 -11.08 29.79
CA THR A 130 19.54 -11.53 30.13
C THR A 130 20.22 -10.50 31.02
#